data_AF-A0A1H7MQU9-F1
#
_entry.id   AF-A0A1H7MQU9-F1
#
_cell.length_a   1.000
_cell.length_b   1.000
_cell.length_c   1.000
_cell.angle_alpha   90.00
_cell.angle_beta   90.00
_cell.angle_gamma   90.00
#
_symmetry.space_group_name_H-M   'P 1'
#
loop_
_entity.id
_entity.type
_entity.pdbx_description
1 polymer ?
#
loop_
_entity_poly.entity_id
_entity_poly.type
_entity_poly.pdbx_seq_one_letter_code
_entity_poly.pdbx_strand_id
1 'polypeptide(L)'
;MSAVVAGVTTGAVVSGGLGLSAWVVHRRRSPKTDFRRADRFAREMDLYLPEAMVAPVAARLRRRSVLALLLAAMLGGPFLGYLVGTFVAQLNSDAVDHVDIEAVPFPGPAGAVVGMVFGLLIGTVEDLWELVRTRRESVPEAESWSTPAATIPLRQAVPVWLIRTARVLTVGPALVAAAACATQNRGSLALGFLALVPVCGAVGWSAERLQRWMLNTRQLPSSGDLLPQAAFDRAFRVVALLPILLLAPSVCILLGAFYIHLVGRGLWYQNLMFAWTATAFPILILNALLNATWAKRHHRRLALGPTAPTAPTAPAE
;
A
#
# COMPACT_ATOMS: atom_id res chain seq x y z
N MET A 1 34.13 12.02 -9.04
CA MET A 1 33.08 11.18 -9.65
C MET A 1 31.84 12.05 -9.81
N SER A 2 31.27 12.18 -11.02
CA SER A 2 30.14 13.11 -11.23
C SER A 2 28.85 12.57 -10.58
N ALA A 3 27.97 13.48 -10.17
CA ALA A 3 26.67 13.15 -9.57
C ALA A 3 25.80 12.24 -10.45
N VAL A 4 25.86 12.47 -11.77
CA VAL A 4 25.19 11.62 -12.77
C VAL A 4 25.75 10.21 -12.73
N VAL A 5 27.08 10.05 -12.69
CA VAL A 5 27.71 8.71 -12.60
C VAL A 5 27.33 8.03 -11.29
N ALA A 6 27.32 8.74 -10.15
CA ALA A 6 26.91 8.18 -8.87
C ALA A 6 25.45 7.72 -8.84
N GLY A 7 24.54 8.51 -9.42
CA GLY A 7 23.13 8.14 -9.50
C GLY A 7 22.88 6.96 -10.43
N VAL A 8 23.48 6.96 -11.62
CA VAL A 8 23.33 5.88 -12.61
C VAL A 8 23.93 4.57 -12.09
N THR A 9 25.11 4.59 -11.48
CA THR A 9 25.74 3.38 -10.93
C THR A 9 24.93 2.82 -9.76
N THR A 10 24.47 3.66 -8.84
CA THR A 10 23.65 3.22 -7.71
C THR A 10 22.34 2.62 -8.19
N GLY A 11 21.65 3.29 -9.12
CA GLY A 11 20.42 2.78 -9.71
C GLY A 11 20.64 1.43 -10.41
N ALA A 12 21.67 1.31 -11.24
CA ALA A 12 21.99 0.08 -11.96
C ALA A 12 22.34 -1.08 -11.02
N VAL A 13 23.14 -0.84 -9.97
CA VAL A 13 23.53 -1.86 -8.99
C VAL A 13 22.32 -2.35 -8.20
N VAL A 14 21.46 -1.44 -7.74
CA VAL A 14 20.26 -1.79 -6.97
C VAL A 14 19.26 -2.55 -7.84
N SER A 15 18.99 -2.06 -9.06
CA SER A 15 18.14 -2.75 -10.02
C SER A 15 18.68 -4.13 -10.38
N GLY A 16 19.99 -4.24 -10.64
CA GLY A 16 20.66 -5.51 -10.95
C GLY A 16 20.59 -6.50 -9.79
N GLY A 17 20.83 -6.05 -8.55
CA GLY A 17 20.75 -6.88 -7.35
C GLY A 17 19.33 -7.39 -7.07
N LEU A 18 18.32 -6.53 -7.22
CA LEU A 18 16.91 -6.90 -7.10
C LEU A 18 16.47 -7.86 -8.22
N GLY A 19 16.89 -7.62 -9.46
CA GLY A 19 16.64 -8.50 -10.60
C GLY A 19 17.29 -9.87 -10.44
N LEU A 20 18.54 -9.92 -9.98
CA LEU A 20 19.23 -11.18 -9.65
C LEU A 20 18.50 -11.93 -8.52
N SER A 21 18.06 -11.20 -7.48
CA SER A 21 17.28 -11.77 -6.39
C SER A 21 15.96 -12.36 -6.90
N ALA A 22 15.25 -11.67 -7.79
CA ALA A 22 14.03 -12.17 -8.43
C ALA A 22 14.31 -13.46 -9.22
N TRP A 23 15.40 -13.49 -9.98
CA TRP A 23 15.83 -14.66 -10.73
C TRP A 23 16.16 -15.85 -9.82
N VAL A 24 16.89 -15.62 -8.72
CA VAL A 24 17.21 -16.66 -7.73
C VAL A 24 15.93 -17.21 -7.08
N VAL A 25 15.00 -16.34 -6.67
CA VAL A 25 13.72 -16.74 -6.08
C VAL A 25 12.87 -17.52 -7.08
N HIS A 26 12.93 -17.18 -8.37
CA HIS A 26 12.22 -17.91 -9.42
C HIS A 26 12.81 -19.31 -9.69
N ARG A 27 14.15 -19.41 -9.74
CA ARG A 27 14.88 -20.63 -10.11
C ARG A 27 15.04 -21.62 -8.95
N ARG A 28 15.28 -21.16 -7.72
CA ARG A 28 15.47 -22.06 -6.57
C ARG A 28 14.13 -22.53 -6.03
N ARG A 29 13.77 -23.77 -6.34
CA ARG A 29 12.65 -24.49 -5.73
C ARG A 29 13.19 -25.52 -4.74
N SER A 30 12.76 -25.43 -3.49
CA SER A 30 12.99 -26.48 -2.51
C SER A 30 11.68 -26.79 -1.80
N PRO A 31 11.28 -28.06 -1.69
CA PRO A 31 10.04 -28.44 -1.01
C PRO A 31 10.05 -27.95 0.45
N LYS A 32 11.22 -27.93 1.10
CA LYS A 32 11.40 -27.41 2.47
C LYS A 32 11.16 -25.90 2.56
N THR A 33 11.59 -25.12 1.58
CA THR A 33 11.37 -23.66 1.58
C THR A 33 9.94 -23.31 1.24
N ASP A 34 9.33 -24.06 0.31
CA ASP A 34 7.94 -23.85 -0.11
C ASP A 34 6.97 -24.19 1.03
N PHE A 35 7.20 -25.29 1.75
CA PHE A 35 6.46 -25.62 2.98
C PHE A 35 6.62 -24.53 4.05
N ARG A 36 7.86 -24.12 4.37
CA ARG A 36 8.10 -23.07 5.38
C ARG A 36 7.40 -21.74 5.06
N ARG A 37 7.33 -21.37 3.78
CA ARG A 37 6.62 -20.16 3.35
C ARG A 37 5.10 -20.31 3.49
N ALA A 38 4.55 -21.43 3.03
CA ALA A 38 3.12 -21.69 3.12
C ALA A 38 2.66 -21.82 4.59
N ASP A 39 3.42 -22.53 5.42
CA ASP A 39 3.17 -22.70 6.87
C ASP A 39 3.25 -21.37 7.62
N ARG A 40 4.27 -20.54 7.34
CA ARG A 40 4.34 -19.19 7.91
C ARG A 40 3.10 -18.37 7.58
N PHE A 41 2.70 -18.35 6.31
CA PHE A 41 1.51 -17.62 5.88
C PHE A 41 0.24 -18.17 6.54
N ALA A 42 0.06 -19.48 6.59
CA ALA A 42 -1.09 -20.12 7.24
C ALA A 42 -1.18 -19.75 8.73
N ARG A 43 -0.05 -19.77 9.45
CA ARG A 43 0.02 -19.34 10.87
C ARG A 43 -0.25 -17.85 11.05
N GLU A 44 0.24 -17.00 10.15
CA GLU A 44 -0.03 -15.56 10.18
C GLU A 44 -1.53 -15.27 9.98
N MET A 45 -2.21 -16.09 9.16
CA MET A 45 -3.63 -15.97 8.87
C MET A 45 -4.55 -16.78 9.81
N ASP A 46 -3.99 -17.55 10.74
CA ASP A 46 -4.73 -18.48 11.63
C ASP A 46 -5.55 -19.54 10.86
N LEU A 47 -4.99 -20.02 9.74
CA LEU A 47 -5.60 -21.04 8.88
C LEU A 47 -4.90 -22.39 9.06
N TYR A 48 -5.68 -23.46 9.03
CA TYR A 48 -5.14 -24.82 8.87
C TYR A 48 -4.59 -24.98 7.45
N LEU A 49 -3.43 -25.63 7.30
CA LEU A 49 -2.77 -25.85 6.01
C LEU A 49 -2.84 -27.33 5.61
N PRO A 50 -3.80 -27.74 4.76
CA PRO A 50 -3.82 -29.06 4.17
C PRO A 50 -2.57 -29.30 3.29
N GLU A 51 -2.09 -30.54 3.23
CA GLU A 51 -0.93 -30.90 2.40
C GLU A 51 -1.13 -30.55 0.91
N ALA A 52 -2.35 -30.75 0.41
CA ALA A 52 -2.75 -30.39 -0.96
C ALA A 52 -2.62 -28.88 -1.25
N MET A 53 -2.66 -28.03 -0.22
CA MET A 53 -2.58 -26.56 -0.37
C MET A 53 -1.16 -26.01 -0.28
N VAL A 54 -0.16 -26.81 0.13
CA VAL A 54 1.22 -26.34 0.29
C VAL A 54 1.79 -25.83 -1.04
N ALA A 55 1.72 -26.64 -2.09
CA ALA A 55 2.24 -26.30 -3.42
C ALA A 55 1.55 -25.07 -4.06
N PRO A 56 0.20 -24.96 -4.09
CA PRO A 56 -0.46 -23.80 -4.69
C PRO A 56 -0.21 -22.51 -3.90
N VAL A 57 -0.24 -22.55 -2.55
CA VAL A 57 0.03 -21.38 -1.70
C VAL A 57 1.47 -20.91 -1.86
N ALA A 58 2.45 -21.82 -1.83
CA ALA A 58 3.85 -21.47 -2.02
C ALA A 58 4.13 -20.91 -3.43
N ALA A 59 3.50 -21.48 -4.46
CA ALA A 59 3.64 -20.99 -5.83
C ALA A 59 3.06 -19.58 -6.02
N ARG A 60 1.97 -19.26 -5.31
CA ARG A 60 1.35 -17.93 -5.30
C ARG A 60 2.24 -16.91 -4.59
N LEU A 61 2.70 -17.22 -3.38
CA LEU A 61 3.63 -16.38 -2.61
C LEU A 61 4.94 -16.12 -3.37
N ARG A 62 5.48 -17.14 -4.06
CA ARG A 62 6.69 -16.98 -4.87
C ARG A 62 6.48 -16.03 -6.05
N ARG A 63 5.38 -16.17 -6.80
CA ARG A 63 5.07 -15.29 -7.94
C ARG A 63 4.95 -13.84 -7.49
N ARG A 64 4.25 -13.63 -6.38
CA ARG A 64 4.14 -12.37 -5.66
C ARG A 64 5.51 -11.75 -5.32
N SER A 65 6.39 -12.49 -4.65
CA SER A 65 7.75 -12.03 -4.36
C SER A 65 8.59 -11.71 -5.60
N VAL A 66 8.49 -12.54 -6.65
CA VAL A 66 9.22 -12.28 -7.91
C VAL A 66 8.73 -10.99 -8.57
N LEU A 67 7.41 -10.79 -8.64
CA LEU A 67 6.83 -9.59 -9.21
C LEU A 67 7.19 -8.34 -8.40
N ALA A 68 7.14 -8.42 -7.07
CA ALA A 68 7.57 -7.34 -6.18
C ALA A 68 9.02 -6.95 -6.43
N LEU A 69 9.93 -7.93 -6.53
CA LEU A 69 11.35 -7.69 -6.77
C LEU A 69 11.61 -7.10 -8.16
N LEU A 70 10.87 -7.55 -9.19
CA LEU A 70 10.97 -7.00 -10.54
C LEU A 70 10.47 -5.55 -10.59
N LEU A 71 9.31 -5.25 -9.99
CA LEU A 71 8.77 -3.90 -9.92
C LEU A 71 9.68 -2.98 -9.09
N ALA A 72 10.24 -3.46 -7.99
CA ALA A 72 11.24 -2.74 -7.20
C ALA A 72 12.53 -2.49 -8.00
N ALA A 73 12.96 -3.44 -8.83
CA ALA A 73 14.10 -3.24 -9.72
C ALA A 73 13.80 -2.19 -10.81
N MET A 74 12.59 -2.19 -11.37
CA MET A 74 12.24 -1.25 -12.45
C MET A 74 11.94 0.17 -11.95
N LEU A 75 11.37 0.31 -10.76
CA LEU A 75 10.91 1.60 -10.23
C LEU A 75 11.79 2.09 -9.08
N GLY A 76 12.05 1.21 -8.10
CA GLY A 76 12.80 1.56 -6.89
C GLY A 76 14.28 1.81 -7.16
N GLY A 77 14.92 1.00 -8.01
CA GLY A 77 16.33 1.17 -8.38
C GLY A 77 16.61 2.53 -9.06
N PRO A 78 15.92 2.89 -10.17
CA PRO A 78 16.08 4.20 -10.80
C PRO A 78 15.74 5.37 -9.87
N PHE A 79 14.70 5.23 -9.05
CA PHE A 79 14.33 6.26 -8.08
C PHE A 79 15.40 6.46 -7.00
N LEU A 80 15.97 5.37 -6.47
CA LEU A 80 17.06 5.44 -5.51
C LEU A 80 18.33 6.00 -6.14
N GLY A 81 18.63 5.62 -7.38
CA GLY A 81 19.71 6.21 -8.17
C GLY A 81 19.53 7.72 -8.36
N TYR A 82 18.31 8.17 -8.65
CA TYR A 82 17.97 9.59 -8.72
C TYR A 82 18.20 10.31 -7.37
N LEU A 83 17.76 9.74 -6.25
CA LEU A 83 17.98 10.31 -4.91
C LEU A 83 19.47 10.41 -4.56
N VAL A 84 20.25 9.37 -4.87
CA VAL A 84 21.70 9.38 -4.60
C VAL A 84 22.43 10.34 -5.53
N GLY A 85 22.04 10.40 -6.81
CA GLY A 85 22.61 11.35 -7.76
C GLY A 85 22.35 12.80 -7.36
N THR A 86 21.14 13.12 -6.92
CA THR A 86 20.79 14.47 -6.42
C THR A 86 21.55 14.80 -5.13
N PHE A 87 21.66 13.86 -4.19
CA PHE A 87 22.44 14.05 -2.96
C PHE A 87 23.94 14.31 -3.26
N VAL A 88 24.55 13.54 -4.16
CA VAL A 88 25.96 13.73 -4.55
C VAL A 88 26.16 15.04 -5.34
N ALA A 89 25.16 15.50 -6.10
CA ALA A 89 25.21 16.81 -6.75
C ALA A 89 25.31 17.94 -5.72
N GLN A 90 24.57 17.85 -4.62
CA GLN A 90 24.63 18.84 -3.53
C GLN A 90 25.96 18.83 -2.78
N LEU A 91 26.53 17.65 -2.53
CA LEU A 91 27.82 17.55 -1.84
C LEU A 91 28.99 18.15 -2.65
N ASN A 92 28.85 18.21 -3.98
CA ASN A 92 29.88 18.71 -4.89
C ASN A 92 29.69 20.19 -5.27
N SER A 93 28.61 20.85 -4.84
CA SER A 93 28.47 22.28 -5.05
C SER A 93 29.27 23.03 -3.98
N ASP A 94 30.31 23.76 -4.38
CA ASP A 94 31.10 24.66 -3.49
C ASP A 94 30.26 25.79 -2.84
N ALA A 95 28.95 25.85 -3.14
CA ALA A 95 27.98 26.74 -2.51
C ALA A 95 27.54 26.22 -1.13
N VAL A 96 28.46 26.16 -0.18
CA VAL A 96 28.15 25.89 1.23
C VAL A 96 27.50 27.11 1.92
N ASP A 97 27.55 28.30 1.30
CA ASP A 97 26.95 29.51 1.88
C ASP A 97 25.45 29.61 1.67
N HIS A 98 24.89 29.06 0.59
CA HIS A 98 23.45 29.01 0.34
C HIS A 98 23.05 27.62 -0.16
N VAL A 99 22.57 26.77 0.74
CA VAL A 99 21.93 25.52 0.34
C VAL A 99 20.69 25.89 -0.49
N ASP A 100 20.80 25.80 -1.81
CA ASP A 100 19.66 25.92 -2.73
C ASP A 100 18.78 24.67 -2.59
N ILE A 101 17.99 24.67 -1.51
CA ILE A 101 17.00 23.64 -1.16
C ILE A 101 15.90 23.56 -2.25
N GLU A 102 15.83 24.56 -3.13
CA GLU A 102 14.98 24.58 -4.33
C GLU A 102 15.43 23.60 -5.42
N ALA A 103 16.72 23.21 -5.47
CA ALA A 103 17.23 22.24 -6.44
C ALA A 103 16.97 20.77 -6.05
N VAL A 104 16.50 20.51 -4.82
CA VAL A 104 16.11 19.16 -4.37
C VAL A 104 14.60 19.04 -4.39
N PRO A 105 14.03 18.17 -5.25
CA PRO A 105 12.59 18.03 -5.34
C PRO A 105 11.93 17.49 -4.07
N PHE A 106 12.69 16.80 -3.20
CA PHE A 106 12.19 16.26 -1.92
C PHE A 106 13.30 16.18 -0.84
N PRO A 107 13.64 17.28 -0.16
CA PRO A 107 14.65 17.23 0.91
C PRO A 107 14.13 16.48 2.15
N GLY A 108 15.00 15.68 2.76
CA GLY A 108 14.78 15.10 4.09
C GLY A 108 13.62 14.11 4.18
N PRO A 109 12.71 14.22 5.18
CA PRO A 109 11.63 13.25 5.43
C PRO A 109 10.67 13.03 4.25
N ALA A 110 10.60 13.97 3.30
CA ALA A 110 9.79 13.85 2.09
C ALA A 110 10.20 12.64 1.24
N GLY A 111 11.50 12.33 1.16
CA GLY A 111 11.99 11.15 0.44
C GLY A 111 11.47 9.82 1.00
N ALA A 112 11.24 9.75 2.33
CA ALA A 112 10.65 8.57 2.96
C ALA A 112 9.17 8.37 2.54
N VAL A 113 8.43 9.47 2.36
CA VAL A 113 7.06 9.43 1.83
C VAL A 113 7.04 8.90 0.41
N VAL A 114 7.95 9.38 -0.44
CA VAL A 114 8.05 8.90 -1.83
C VAL A 114 8.36 7.40 -1.87
N GLY A 115 9.34 6.94 -1.08
CA GLY A 115 9.65 5.52 -0.95
C GLY A 115 8.46 4.68 -0.46
N MET A 116 7.70 5.18 0.52
CA MET A 116 6.48 4.54 1.01
C MET A 116 5.41 4.43 -0.09
N VAL A 117 5.16 5.51 -0.84
CA VAL A 117 4.20 5.52 -1.96
C VAL A 117 4.59 4.50 -3.01
N PHE A 118 5.86 4.46 -3.42
CA PHE A 118 6.34 3.46 -4.39
C PHE A 118 6.19 2.04 -3.86
N GLY A 119 6.52 1.79 -2.59
CA GLY A 119 6.30 0.48 -1.96
C GLY A 119 4.83 0.05 -1.97
N LEU A 120 3.91 0.96 -1.62
CA LEU A 120 2.47 0.70 -1.65
C LEU A 120 1.93 0.50 -3.06
N LEU A 121 2.44 1.25 -4.04
CA LEU A 121 2.08 1.10 -5.45
C LEU A 121 2.53 -0.26 -5.99
N ILE A 122 3.77 -0.68 -5.70
CA ILE A 122 4.30 -1.98 -6.09
C ILE A 122 3.41 -3.10 -5.51
N GLY A 123 3.10 -3.03 -4.22
CA GLY A 123 2.21 -4.00 -3.57
C GLY A 123 0.81 -4.01 -4.19
N THR A 124 0.23 -2.83 -4.48
CA THR A 124 -1.09 -2.72 -5.10
C THR A 124 -1.12 -3.32 -6.51
N VAL A 125 -0.07 -3.09 -7.31
CA VAL A 125 0.05 -3.67 -8.67
C VAL A 125 0.19 -5.18 -8.60
N GLU A 126 0.99 -5.69 -7.65
CA GLU A 126 1.16 -7.12 -7.41
C GLU A 126 -0.18 -7.79 -7.05
N ASP A 127 -0.90 -7.18 -6.10
CA ASP A 127 -2.21 -7.63 -5.65
C ASP A 127 -3.25 -7.61 -6.77
N LEU A 128 -3.27 -6.54 -7.57
CA LEU A 128 -4.17 -6.40 -8.71
C LEU A 128 -3.87 -7.44 -9.78
N TRP A 129 -2.60 -7.65 -10.10
CA TRP A 129 -2.16 -8.64 -11.08
C TRP A 129 -2.61 -10.04 -10.69
N GLU A 130 -2.40 -10.41 -9.42
CA GLU A 130 -2.79 -11.72 -8.90
C GLU A 130 -4.32 -11.92 -8.91
N LEU A 131 -5.08 -10.87 -8.58
CA LEU A 131 -6.55 -10.89 -8.67
C LEU A 131 -7.09 -11.01 -10.09
N VAL A 132 -6.51 -10.26 -11.03
CA VAL A 132 -6.90 -10.34 -12.45
C VAL A 132 -6.56 -11.72 -13.01
N ARG A 133 -5.40 -12.26 -12.63
CA ARG A 133 -4.97 -13.60 -13.03
C ARG A 133 -5.91 -14.68 -12.50
N THR A 134 -6.15 -14.70 -11.19
CA THR A 134 -7.06 -15.69 -10.56
C THR A 134 -8.47 -15.58 -11.12
N ARG A 135 -8.96 -14.35 -11.37
CA ARG A 135 -10.24 -14.13 -12.07
C ARG A 135 -10.23 -14.82 -13.44
N ARG A 136 -9.20 -14.63 -14.27
CA ARG A 136 -9.10 -15.26 -15.60
C ARG A 136 -9.06 -16.78 -15.52
N GLU A 137 -8.29 -17.33 -14.59
CA GLU A 137 -8.17 -18.77 -14.36
C GLU A 137 -9.51 -19.38 -13.86
N SER A 138 -10.35 -18.60 -13.16
CA SER A 138 -11.69 -19.02 -12.70
C SER A 138 -12.83 -18.86 -13.72
N VAL A 139 -12.60 -18.23 -14.88
CA VAL A 139 -13.64 -18.03 -15.92
C VAL A 139 -14.19 -19.35 -16.49
N PRO A 140 -13.38 -20.39 -16.79
CA PRO A 140 -13.88 -21.62 -17.38
C PRO A 140 -14.71 -22.47 -16.41
N GLU A 141 -14.40 -22.45 -15.11
CA GLU A 141 -15.14 -23.20 -14.09
C GLU A 141 -16.46 -22.51 -13.71
N ALA A 142 -16.54 -21.19 -13.86
CA ALA A 142 -17.67 -20.37 -13.42
C ALA A 142 -18.92 -20.44 -14.30
N GLU A 143 -18.84 -20.91 -15.55
CA GLU A 143 -20.04 -21.18 -16.37
C GLU A 143 -20.93 -22.27 -15.76
N SER A 144 -20.39 -23.08 -14.85
CA SER A 144 -21.12 -24.16 -14.20
C SER A 144 -21.82 -23.78 -12.89
N TRP A 145 -21.62 -22.58 -12.35
CA TRP A 145 -22.08 -22.23 -10.99
C TRP A 145 -23.22 -21.19 -10.99
N SER A 146 -24.38 -21.60 -10.49
CA SER A 146 -25.63 -20.82 -10.51
C SER A 146 -25.81 -19.85 -9.34
N THR A 147 -24.95 -19.91 -8.31
CA THR A 147 -25.10 -19.06 -7.11
C THR A 147 -24.34 -17.74 -7.24
N PRO A 148 -25.01 -16.58 -7.04
CA PRO A 148 -24.32 -15.30 -7.00
C PRO A 148 -23.34 -15.27 -5.82
N ALA A 149 -22.10 -14.83 -6.08
CA ALA A 149 -21.09 -14.67 -5.05
C ALA A 149 -21.58 -13.68 -3.98
N ALA A 150 -21.64 -14.11 -2.72
CA ALA A 150 -22.06 -13.26 -1.61
C ALA A 150 -21.13 -12.03 -1.52
N THR A 151 -21.71 -10.83 -1.55
CA THR A 151 -20.94 -9.59 -1.44
C THR A 151 -20.37 -9.46 -0.04
N ILE A 152 -19.04 -9.33 0.09
CA ILE A 152 -18.39 -9.10 1.38
C ILE A 152 -18.31 -7.58 1.60
N PRO A 153 -19.04 -7.02 2.57
CA PRO A 153 -18.93 -5.61 2.87
C PRO A 153 -17.55 -5.30 3.47
N LEU A 154 -16.91 -4.22 3.02
CA LEU A 154 -15.55 -3.80 3.44
C LEU A 154 -15.39 -3.72 4.97
N ARG A 155 -16.46 -3.34 5.69
CA ARG A 155 -16.51 -3.27 7.16
C ARG A 155 -16.28 -4.62 7.87
N GLN A 156 -16.50 -5.74 7.19
CA GLN A 156 -16.21 -7.07 7.75
C GLN A 156 -14.71 -7.40 7.64
N ALA A 157 -14.02 -6.92 6.61
CA ALA A 157 -12.60 -7.14 6.39
C ALA A 157 -11.72 -6.13 7.15
N VAL A 158 -12.16 -4.87 7.24
CA VAL A 158 -11.40 -3.78 7.88
C VAL A 158 -12.28 -3.04 8.89
N PRO A 159 -11.77 -2.74 10.10
CA PRO A 159 -12.44 -1.86 11.06
C PRO A 159 -12.87 -0.52 10.46
N VAL A 160 -14.10 -0.11 10.80
CA VAL A 160 -14.67 1.16 10.30
C VAL A 160 -13.83 2.37 10.70
N TRP A 161 -13.20 2.36 11.88
CA TRP A 161 -12.34 3.46 12.32
C TRP A 161 -11.12 3.63 11.41
N LEU A 162 -10.50 2.54 10.93
CA LEU A 162 -9.35 2.62 10.00
C LEU A 162 -9.75 3.25 8.66
N ILE A 163 -10.93 2.88 8.15
CA ILE A 163 -11.49 3.46 6.92
C ILE A 163 -11.74 4.96 7.12
N ARG A 164 -12.34 5.35 8.26
CA ARG A 164 -12.55 6.77 8.60
C ARG A 164 -11.24 7.53 8.73
N THR A 165 -10.25 6.98 9.43
CA THR A 165 -8.92 7.59 9.59
C THR A 165 -8.25 7.78 8.24
N ALA A 166 -8.28 6.79 7.34
CA ALA A 166 -7.70 6.93 6.01
C ALA A 166 -8.39 8.03 5.19
N ARG A 167 -9.73 8.12 5.22
CA ARG A 167 -10.47 9.22 4.57
C ARG A 167 -10.05 10.59 5.11
N VAL A 168 -9.97 10.72 6.44
CA VAL A 168 -9.54 11.97 7.09
C VAL A 168 -8.10 12.29 6.70
N LEU A 169 -7.18 11.33 6.70
CA LEU A 169 -5.80 11.54 6.29
C LEU A 169 -5.64 11.81 4.79
N THR A 170 -6.59 11.42 3.96
CA THR A 170 -6.56 11.67 2.51
C THR A 170 -6.80 13.15 2.21
N VAL A 171 -7.72 13.80 2.92
CA VAL A 171 -8.16 15.18 2.61
C VAL A 171 -7.71 16.19 3.67
N GLY A 172 -7.60 15.75 4.93
CA GLY A 172 -7.28 16.57 6.09
C GLY A 172 -6.00 17.41 5.94
N PRO A 173 -4.87 16.85 5.48
CA PRO A 173 -3.65 17.62 5.26
C PRO A 173 -3.85 18.84 4.35
N ALA A 174 -4.58 18.67 3.23
CA ALA A 174 -4.86 19.76 2.30
C ALA A 174 -5.76 20.83 2.93
N LEU A 175 -6.78 20.44 3.71
CA LEU A 175 -7.65 21.38 4.43
C LEU A 175 -6.89 22.17 5.50
N VAL A 176 -6.03 21.49 6.28
CA VAL A 176 -5.19 22.13 7.30
C VAL A 176 -4.21 23.11 6.67
N ALA A 177 -3.56 22.73 5.56
CA ALA A 177 -2.67 23.63 4.84
C ALA A 177 -3.41 24.83 4.22
N ALA A 178 -4.60 24.63 3.66
CA ALA A 178 -5.44 25.72 3.15
C ALA A 178 -5.80 26.72 4.26
N ALA A 179 -6.23 26.24 5.43
CA ALA A 179 -6.54 27.08 6.59
C ALA A 179 -5.30 27.82 7.11
N ALA A 180 -4.16 27.14 7.20
CA ALA A 180 -2.89 27.77 7.58
C ALA A 180 -2.46 28.86 6.59
N CYS A 181 -2.64 28.64 5.29
CA CYS A 181 -2.37 29.66 4.28
C CYS A 181 -3.34 30.84 4.37
N ALA A 182 -4.63 30.58 4.59
CA ALA A 182 -5.65 31.61 4.73
C ALA A 182 -5.40 32.51 5.95
N THR A 183 -5.04 31.92 7.10
CA THR A 183 -4.72 32.66 8.33
C THR A 183 -3.45 33.50 8.21
N GLN A 184 -2.53 33.14 7.31
CA GLN A 184 -1.31 33.91 7.00
C GLN A 184 -1.52 34.92 5.85
N ASN A 185 -2.76 35.23 5.46
CA ASN A 185 -3.10 36.12 4.33
C ASN A 185 -2.50 35.68 2.97
N ARG A 186 -2.26 34.38 2.78
CA ARG A 186 -1.74 33.79 1.53
C ARG A 186 -2.89 33.20 0.71
N GLY A 187 -3.79 34.07 0.24
CA GLY A 187 -5.04 33.66 -0.41
C GLY A 187 -4.87 32.77 -1.65
N SER A 188 -3.92 33.07 -2.53
CA SER A 188 -3.67 32.26 -3.74
C SER A 188 -3.22 30.82 -3.43
N LEU A 189 -2.38 30.66 -2.41
CA LEU A 189 -1.92 29.36 -1.93
C LEU A 189 -3.03 28.59 -1.21
N ALA A 190 -3.85 29.29 -0.42
CA ALA A 190 -5.02 28.70 0.23
C ALA A 190 -5.99 28.11 -0.81
N LEU A 191 -6.24 28.84 -1.91
CA LEU A 191 -7.07 28.36 -3.01
C LEU A 191 -6.44 27.14 -3.72
N GLY A 192 -5.12 27.11 -3.90
CA GLY A 192 -4.44 25.96 -4.49
C GLY A 192 -4.56 24.69 -3.64
N PHE A 193 -4.41 24.80 -2.31
CA PHE A 193 -4.65 23.67 -1.41
C PHE A 193 -6.12 23.27 -1.35
N LEU A 194 -7.06 24.22 -1.40
CA LEU A 194 -8.48 23.92 -1.54
C LEU A 194 -8.78 23.21 -2.86
N ALA A 195 -8.09 23.55 -3.95
CA ALA A 195 -8.23 22.86 -5.23
C ALA A 195 -7.67 21.42 -5.20
N LEU A 196 -6.72 21.11 -4.31
CA LEU A 196 -6.24 19.73 -4.09
C LEU A 196 -7.27 18.85 -3.37
N VAL A 197 -8.17 19.42 -2.56
CA VAL A 197 -9.21 18.67 -1.82
C VAL A 197 -10.08 17.77 -2.72
N PRO A 198 -10.70 18.25 -3.82
CA PRO A 198 -11.48 17.40 -4.71
C PRO A 198 -10.63 16.33 -5.39
N VAL A 199 -9.36 16.63 -5.72
CA VAL A 199 -8.43 15.65 -6.29
C VAL A 199 -8.14 14.53 -5.28
N CYS A 200 -7.84 14.89 -4.04
CA CYS A 200 -7.62 13.94 -2.95
C CYS A 200 -8.88 13.11 -2.66
N GLY A 201 -10.05 13.75 -2.69
CA GLY A 201 -11.34 13.07 -2.57
C GLY A 201 -11.58 12.04 -3.68
N ALA A 202 -11.24 12.37 -4.93
CA ALA A 202 -11.33 11.46 -6.07
C ALA A 202 -10.35 10.28 -5.95
N VAL A 203 -9.12 10.53 -5.46
CA VAL A 203 -8.14 9.47 -5.17
C VAL A 203 -8.67 8.53 -4.08
N GLY A 204 -9.17 9.07 -2.97
CA GLY A 204 -9.78 8.28 -1.89
C GLY A 204 -10.98 7.45 -2.36
N TRP A 205 -11.88 8.07 -3.13
CA TRP A 205 -13.03 7.37 -3.71
C TRP A 205 -12.61 6.24 -4.66
N SER A 206 -11.59 6.47 -5.48
CA SER A 206 -11.06 5.48 -6.41
C SER A 206 -10.41 4.30 -5.68
N ALA A 207 -9.64 4.56 -4.62
CA ALA A 207 -9.05 3.52 -3.77
C ALA A 207 -10.12 2.67 -3.08
N GLU A 208 -11.18 3.29 -2.56
CA GLU A 208 -12.30 2.54 -1.99
C GLU A 208 -13.07 1.72 -3.01
N ARG A 209 -13.29 2.26 -4.22
CA ARG A 209 -13.93 1.54 -5.31
C ARG A 209 -13.09 0.33 -5.71
N LEU A 210 -11.78 0.49 -5.76
CA LEU A 210 -10.83 -0.60 -6.01
C LEU A 210 -10.91 -1.66 -4.90
N GLN A 211 -10.90 -1.26 -3.62
CA GLN A 211 -11.03 -2.19 -2.49
C GLN A 211 -12.34 -3.00 -2.54
N ARG A 212 -13.47 -2.33 -2.83
CA ARG A 212 -14.75 -3.01 -3.00
C ARG A 212 -14.75 -3.95 -4.18
N TRP A 213 -14.10 -3.56 -5.29
CA TRP A 213 -13.96 -4.43 -6.46
C TRP A 213 -13.12 -5.68 -6.14
N MET A 214 -12.00 -5.53 -5.44
CA MET A 214 -11.12 -6.64 -5.04
C MET A 214 -11.75 -7.61 -4.03
N LEU A 215 -12.63 -7.11 -3.16
CA LEU A 215 -13.42 -7.95 -2.25
C LEU A 215 -14.50 -8.75 -2.98
N ASN A 216 -15.16 -8.11 -3.94
CA ASN A 216 -16.34 -8.64 -4.61
C ASN A 216 -16.04 -9.24 -5.99
N THR A 217 -14.77 -9.40 -6.35
CA THR A 217 -14.36 -10.24 -7.48
C THR A 217 -14.86 -11.67 -7.25
N ARG A 218 -15.18 -12.40 -8.32
CA ARG A 218 -15.74 -13.78 -8.26
C ARG A 218 -15.01 -14.65 -7.23
N GLN A 219 -15.76 -15.31 -6.35
CA GLN A 219 -15.23 -16.13 -5.26
C GLN A 219 -15.45 -17.61 -5.55
N LEU A 220 -14.53 -18.45 -5.04
CA LEU A 220 -14.73 -19.90 -5.00
C LEU A 220 -15.88 -20.25 -4.04
N PRO A 221 -16.63 -21.34 -4.27
CA PRO A 221 -17.74 -21.74 -3.43
C PRO A 221 -17.15 -22.18 -2.08
N SER A 222 -17.76 -21.74 -0.98
CA SER A 222 -17.30 -22.08 0.37
C SER A 222 -17.87 -23.41 0.88
N SER A 223 -18.16 -24.37 0.00
CA SER A 223 -18.85 -25.62 0.32
C SER A 223 -18.01 -26.86 -0.02
N GLY A 224 -18.03 -27.85 0.86
CA GLY A 224 -17.35 -29.14 0.65
C GLY A 224 -15.83 -29.04 0.59
N ASP A 225 -15.20 -29.84 -0.27
CA ASP A 225 -13.74 -29.97 -0.39
C ASP A 225 -13.03 -28.68 -0.84
N LEU A 226 -13.76 -27.70 -1.38
CA LEU A 226 -13.23 -26.41 -1.83
C LEU A 226 -13.15 -25.36 -0.70
N LEU A 227 -13.71 -25.65 0.47
CA LEU A 227 -13.69 -24.77 1.65
C LEU A 227 -12.27 -24.30 2.05
N PRO A 228 -11.24 -25.16 2.15
CA PRO A 228 -9.88 -24.71 2.43
C PRO A 228 -9.34 -23.78 1.33
N GLN A 229 -9.63 -24.06 0.06
CA GLN A 229 -9.16 -23.23 -1.06
C GLN A 229 -9.81 -21.83 -1.03
N ALA A 230 -11.12 -21.78 -0.76
CA ALA A 230 -11.86 -20.53 -0.61
C ALA A 230 -11.35 -19.71 0.60
N ALA A 231 -10.97 -20.36 1.70
CA ALA A 231 -10.41 -19.71 2.88
C ALA A 231 -9.05 -19.06 2.60
N PHE A 232 -8.14 -19.76 1.91
CA PHE A 232 -6.86 -19.20 1.50
C PHE A 232 -7.02 -18.07 0.48
N ASP A 233 -7.90 -18.21 -0.51
CA ASP A 233 -8.15 -17.12 -1.48
C ASP A 233 -8.69 -15.87 -0.80
N ARG A 234 -9.60 -16.03 0.16
CA ARG A 234 -10.10 -14.92 1.00
C ARG A 234 -8.98 -14.28 1.81
N ALA A 235 -8.07 -15.06 2.39
CA ALA A 235 -6.92 -14.52 3.13
C ALA A 235 -6.00 -13.68 2.23
N PHE A 236 -5.69 -14.16 1.03
CA PHE A 236 -4.90 -13.40 0.06
C PHE A 236 -5.57 -12.07 -0.33
N ARG A 237 -6.89 -12.06 -0.48
CA ARG A 237 -7.66 -10.83 -0.76
C ARG A 237 -7.65 -9.87 0.42
N VAL A 238 -7.83 -10.36 1.65
CA VAL A 238 -7.80 -9.51 2.85
C VAL A 238 -6.44 -8.86 3.02
N VAL A 239 -5.36 -9.62 2.85
CA VAL A 239 -3.98 -9.09 2.89
C VAL A 239 -3.77 -8.05 1.80
N ALA A 240 -4.28 -8.28 0.59
CA ALA A 240 -4.17 -7.37 -0.55
C ALA A 240 -4.88 -6.02 -0.37
N LEU A 241 -5.89 -5.94 0.50
CA LEU A 241 -6.69 -4.72 0.69
C LEU A 241 -6.06 -3.73 1.66
N LEU A 242 -5.26 -4.23 2.60
CA LEU A 242 -4.69 -3.44 3.69
C LEU A 242 -3.72 -2.35 3.17
N PRO A 243 -2.81 -2.62 2.21
CA PRO A 243 -1.94 -1.59 1.64
C PRO A 243 -2.72 -0.49 0.90
N ILE A 244 -3.83 -0.83 0.24
CA ILE A 244 -4.63 0.12 -0.55
C ILE A 244 -5.28 1.19 0.33
N LEU A 245 -5.56 0.85 1.60
CA LEU A 245 -6.07 1.81 2.59
C LEU A 245 -5.09 2.97 2.83
N LEU A 246 -3.79 2.69 2.71
CA LEU A 246 -2.72 3.66 2.87
C LEU A 246 -2.31 4.31 1.56
N LEU A 247 -2.66 3.72 0.43
CA LEU A 247 -2.29 4.24 -0.87
C LEU A 247 -2.90 5.63 -1.10
N ALA A 248 -4.19 5.79 -0.84
CA ALA A 248 -4.87 7.08 -1.02
C ALA A 248 -4.23 8.23 -0.22
N PRO A 249 -4.07 8.15 1.12
CA PRO A 249 -3.45 9.23 1.86
C PRO A 249 -1.97 9.44 1.46
N SER A 250 -1.22 8.37 1.16
CA SER A 250 0.18 8.49 0.71
C SER A 250 0.30 9.24 -0.62
N VAL A 251 -0.56 8.93 -1.60
CA VAL A 251 -0.61 9.63 -2.89
C VAL A 251 -1.00 11.09 -2.71
N CYS A 252 -1.93 11.39 -1.80
CA CYS A 252 -2.35 12.78 -1.53
C CYS A 252 -1.24 13.61 -0.88
N ILE A 253 -0.46 13.02 0.04
CA ILE A 253 0.75 13.67 0.56
C ILE A 253 1.75 13.91 -0.56
N LEU A 254 1.95 12.95 -1.47
CA LEU A 254 2.86 13.13 -2.61
C LEU A 254 2.41 14.27 -3.53
N LEU A 255 1.11 14.34 -3.86
CA LEU A 255 0.55 15.40 -4.69
C LEU A 255 0.71 16.78 -4.03
N GLY A 256 0.45 16.89 -2.73
CA GLY A 256 0.64 18.14 -2.02
C GLY A 256 2.12 18.51 -1.87
N ALA A 257 3.01 17.53 -1.71
CA ALA A 257 4.45 17.78 -1.68
C ALA A 257 4.94 18.31 -3.03
N PHE A 258 4.46 17.71 -4.12
CA PHE A 258 4.71 18.18 -5.48
C PHE A 258 4.16 19.59 -5.71
N TYR A 259 2.94 19.88 -5.28
CA TYR A 259 2.37 21.22 -5.37
C TYR A 259 3.18 22.27 -4.59
N ILE A 260 3.59 21.96 -3.36
CA ILE A 260 4.43 22.85 -2.56
C ILE A 260 5.79 23.06 -3.22
N HIS A 261 6.36 22.04 -3.86
CA HIS A 261 7.60 22.19 -4.62
C HIS A 261 7.43 23.11 -5.84
N LEU A 262 6.28 23.08 -6.51
CA LEU A 262 6.00 23.96 -7.65
C LEU A 262 5.80 25.43 -7.27
N VAL A 263 5.22 25.71 -6.10
CA VAL A 263 4.78 27.07 -5.73
C VAL A 263 5.61 27.68 -4.60
N GLY A 264 6.33 26.86 -3.83
CA GLY A 264 7.10 27.29 -2.67
C GLY A 264 8.41 27.97 -3.04
N ARG A 265 8.74 29.05 -2.31
CA ARG A 265 10.07 29.70 -2.32
C ARG A 265 10.47 30.13 -0.91
N GLY A 266 11.78 30.14 -0.64
CA GLY A 266 12.38 30.65 0.61
C GLY A 266 12.07 29.84 1.88
N LEU A 267 12.31 30.44 3.06
CA LEU A 267 12.18 29.78 4.38
C LEU A 267 10.77 29.24 4.68
N TRP A 268 9.74 29.88 4.13
CA TRP A 268 8.36 29.41 4.29
C TRP A 268 8.11 28.07 3.59
N TYR A 269 8.73 27.84 2.42
CA TYR A 269 8.66 26.55 1.73
C TYR A 269 9.23 25.42 2.59
N GLN A 270 10.37 25.66 3.25
CA GLN A 270 11.00 24.67 4.12
C GLN A 270 10.12 24.32 5.32
N ASN A 271 9.57 25.33 6.00
CA ASN A 271 8.67 25.12 7.12
C ASN A 271 7.40 24.38 6.71
N LEU A 272 6.84 24.72 5.54
CA LEU A 272 5.65 24.05 5.01
C LEU A 272 5.96 22.61 4.59
N MET A 273 7.10 22.35 3.93
CA MET A 273 7.57 21.00 3.61
C MET A 273 7.78 20.16 4.87
N PHE A 274 8.40 20.73 5.90
CA PHE A 274 8.61 20.03 7.17
C PHE A 274 7.28 19.68 7.85
N ALA A 275 6.36 20.64 7.95
CA ALA A 275 5.02 20.39 8.48
C ALA A 275 4.22 19.40 7.62
N TRP A 276 4.36 19.46 6.29
CA TRP A 276 3.69 18.56 5.36
C TRP A 276 4.21 17.13 5.49
N THR A 277 5.52 16.95 5.58
CA THR A 277 6.12 15.62 5.79
C THR A 277 5.75 15.03 7.15
N ALA A 278 5.51 15.86 8.17
CA ALA A 278 4.99 15.38 9.45
C ALA A 278 3.62 14.69 9.33
N THR A 279 2.83 15.03 8.31
CA THR A 279 1.54 14.35 8.03
C THR A 279 1.70 12.90 7.56
N ALA A 280 2.91 12.48 7.18
CA ALA A 280 3.21 11.08 6.84
C ALA A 280 3.37 10.18 8.08
N PHE A 281 3.72 10.73 9.25
CA PHE A 281 3.87 9.93 10.49
C PHE A 281 2.57 9.18 10.87
N PRO A 282 1.38 9.81 10.87
CA PRO A 282 0.12 9.11 11.06
C PRO A 282 -0.08 7.93 10.09
N ILE A 283 0.35 8.06 8.82
CA ILE A 283 0.23 6.98 7.84
C ILE A 283 1.19 5.84 8.16
N LEU A 284 2.43 6.14 8.58
CA LEU A 284 3.40 5.13 9.01
C LEU A 284 2.92 4.38 10.25
N ILE A 285 2.33 5.09 11.22
CA ILE A 285 1.70 4.48 12.41
C ILE A 285 0.55 3.57 11.96
N LEU A 286 -0.29 4.04 11.04
CA LEU A 286 -1.40 3.26 10.49
C LEU A 286 -0.89 1.99 9.80
N ASN A 287 0.20 2.08 9.03
CA ASN A 287 0.86 0.94 8.39
C ASN A 287 1.37 -0.09 9.40
N ALA A 288 2.05 0.37 10.46
CA ALA A 288 2.52 -0.51 11.52
C ALA A 288 1.35 -1.22 12.21
N LEU A 289 0.26 -0.49 12.51
CA LEU A 289 -0.96 -1.06 13.10
C LEU A 289 -1.65 -2.07 12.18
N LEU A 290 -1.66 -1.83 10.87
CA LEU A 290 -2.24 -2.72 9.86
C LEU A 290 -1.45 -4.03 9.74
N ASN A 291 -0.12 -3.94 9.67
CA ASN A 291 0.78 -5.09 9.59
C ASN A 291 0.79 -5.93 10.87
N ALA A 292 0.45 -5.36 12.02
CA ALA A 292 0.67 -6.02 13.30
C ALA A 292 -0.24 -7.22 13.58
N THR A 293 -1.47 -7.37 13.04
CA THR A 293 -2.34 -8.53 13.38
C THR A 293 -3.73 -8.58 12.72
N TRP A 294 -4.09 -7.67 11.81
CA TRP A 294 -5.51 -7.55 11.40
C TRP A 294 -6.06 -8.74 10.63
N ALA A 295 -5.28 -9.33 9.73
CA ALA A 295 -5.70 -10.53 8.99
C ALA A 295 -5.96 -11.71 9.96
N LYS A 296 -5.07 -11.92 10.94
CA LYS A 296 -5.26 -12.89 12.02
C LYS A 296 -6.55 -12.66 12.81
N ARG A 297 -6.85 -11.41 13.17
CA ARG A 297 -8.10 -11.05 13.88
C ARG A 297 -9.35 -11.28 13.03
N HIS A 298 -9.29 -11.03 11.72
CA HIS A 298 -10.41 -11.27 10.81
C HIS A 298 -10.79 -12.75 10.78
N HIS A 299 -9.80 -13.63 10.59
CA HIS A 299 -10.06 -15.08 10.53
C HIS A 299 -10.49 -15.66 11.88
N ARG A 300 -9.94 -15.18 13.01
CA ARG A 300 -10.46 -15.54 14.35
C ARG A 300 -11.93 -15.17 14.55
N ARG A 301 -12.34 -13.97 14.12
CA ARG A 301 -13.75 -13.53 14.25
C ARG A 301 -14.70 -14.35 13.41
N LEU A 302 -14.26 -14.84 12.24
CA LEU A 302 -15.06 -15.73 11.41
C LEU A 302 -15.15 -17.14 12.02
N ALA A 303 -14.04 -17.65 12.58
CA ALA A 303 -14.00 -18.95 13.24
C ALA A 303 -14.88 -19.03 14.50
N LEU A 304 -15.05 -17.91 15.20
CA LEU A 304 -15.89 -17.82 16.41
C LEU A 304 -17.40 -17.70 16.09
N GLY A 305 -17.80 -17.57 14.83
CA GLY A 305 -19.19 -17.34 14.41
C GLY A 305 -19.74 -15.97 14.85
N PRO A 306 -20.90 -15.54 14.32
CA PRO A 306 -21.59 -14.39 14.88
C PRO A 306 -21.96 -14.72 16.32
N THR A 307 -21.41 -13.96 17.27
CA THR A 307 -21.93 -13.94 18.64
C THR A 307 -23.41 -13.64 18.54
N ALA A 308 -24.22 -14.60 19.00
CA ALA A 308 -25.67 -14.45 19.04
C ALA A 308 -26.00 -13.09 19.68
N PRO A 309 -27.01 -12.36 19.15
CA PRO A 309 -27.46 -11.14 19.79
C PRO A 309 -27.75 -11.48 21.25
N THR A 310 -27.16 -10.69 22.15
CA THR A 310 -27.43 -10.75 23.58
C THR A 310 -28.95 -10.70 23.71
N ALA A 311 -29.54 -11.77 24.25
CA ALA A 311 -30.98 -11.89 24.41
C ALA A 311 -31.51 -10.60 25.06
N PRO A 312 -32.65 -10.06 24.62
CA PRO A 312 -33.23 -8.88 25.25
C PRO A 312 -33.42 -9.21 26.73
N THR A 313 -32.77 -8.41 27.59
CA THR A 313 -33.03 -8.39 29.02
C THR A 313 -34.54 -8.28 29.20
N ALA A 314 -35.15 -9.33 29.74
CA ALA A 314 -36.56 -9.31 30.10
C ALA A 314 -36.81 -8.11 31.03
N PRO A 315 -37.96 -7.41 30.91
CA PRO A 315 -38.28 -6.33 31.83
C PRO A 315 -38.34 -6.91 33.24
N ALA A 316 -37.66 -6.22 34.18
CA ALA A 316 -37.82 -6.51 35.59
C ALA A 316 -39.28 -6.22 35.98
N GLU A 317 -39.97 -7.24 36.47
CA GLU A 317 -41.19 -7.11 37.28
C GLU A 317 -40.84 -6.56 38.67
#